data_AF-U2Q5J1-F1
#
_entry.id   AF-U2Q5J1-F1
#
_cell.length_a   1.000
_cell.length_b   1.000
_cell.length_c   1.000
_cell.angle_alpha   90.00
_cell.angle_beta   90.00
_cell.angle_gamma   90.00
#
_symmetry.space_group_name_H-M   'P 1'
#
loop_
_entity.id
_entity.type
_entity.pdbx_description
1 polymer ?
#
loop_
_entity_poly.entity_id
_entity_poly.type
_entity_poly.pdbx_seq_one_letter_code
_entity_poly.pdbx_strand_id
1 'polypeptide(L)'
;MAKFNGFILTEKGRELLAKGLSGETITFTKMAIGDGTSLTSERERTALVNQITTLPILNINVKRNGTCEINALLTNKSVTTGFYIKELGIFAHGNDNVEILYAYNISTSPDFVPPFSANNVVEIEYVDTIIVDQVANVTAVIDPSITYITKKYADENYLVSSRLAEILGLQFGGNIQDIGSKTKGKFYYDSVTKYYYECIEDNSLTYNDNGKFRAISNKPISDKLENLFEIETKTITIPNGTIKFTKTGKVVNAFVHLQNYKTLMSYNDNDLISSYPPNFSPNPNYFNNEFAIISSEKNNINGNTRLILRKDGVVIWGTSARQYYELKGSAVYCI
;
A
#
# COMPACT_ATOMS: atom_id res chain seq x y z
N MET A 1 40.95 8.37 -8.77
CA MET A 1 39.93 9.18 -8.06
C MET A 1 40.67 10.09 -7.12
N ALA A 2 40.46 11.40 -7.28
CA ALA A 2 41.10 12.41 -6.48
C ALA A 2 40.87 12.14 -4.99
N LYS A 3 41.91 12.30 -4.16
CA LYS A 3 41.81 12.04 -2.72
C LYS A 3 41.45 13.33 -1.99
N PHE A 4 40.25 13.36 -1.43
CA PHE A 4 39.73 14.50 -0.68
C PHE A 4 39.82 14.28 0.84
N ASN A 5 39.95 15.37 1.60
CA ASN A 5 40.02 15.33 3.07
C ASN A 5 38.64 15.26 3.75
N GLY A 6 37.57 15.42 2.96
CA GLY A 6 36.19 15.52 3.44
C GLY A 6 35.71 16.97 3.41
N PHE A 7 34.39 17.16 3.29
CA PHE A 7 33.80 18.48 3.22
C PHE A 7 33.84 19.19 4.58
N ILE A 8 34.28 20.44 4.55
CA ILE A 8 34.28 21.35 5.69
C ILE A 8 33.18 22.40 5.46
N LEU A 9 32.29 22.59 6.43
CA LEU A 9 31.31 23.67 6.39
C LEU A 9 32.01 25.03 6.43
N THR A 10 31.62 25.93 5.52
CA THR A 10 32.06 27.33 5.55
C THR A 10 31.35 28.09 6.66
N GLU A 11 31.80 29.30 6.99
CA GLU A 11 31.07 30.19 7.91
C GLU A 11 29.63 30.41 7.45
N LYS A 12 29.43 30.66 6.15
CA LYS A 12 28.09 30.83 5.56
C LYS A 12 27.27 29.55 5.56
N GLY A 13 27.91 28.40 5.37
CA GLY A 13 27.25 27.10 5.52
C GLY A 13 26.77 26.84 6.94
N ARG A 14 27.57 27.22 7.96
CA ARG A 14 27.16 27.12 9.37
C ARG A 14 26.03 28.07 9.73
N GLU A 15 26.06 29.31 9.22
CA GLU A 15 24.95 30.25 9.35
C GLU A 15 23.65 29.68 8.75
N LEU A 16 23.71 29.12 7.53
CA LEU A 16 22.56 28.49 6.88
C LEU A 16 22.09 27.24 7.62
N LEU A 17 23.01 26.42 8.14
CA LEU A 17 22.67 25.26 8.97
C LEU A 17 21.90 25.67 10.23
N ALA A 18 22.34 26.74 10.92
CA ALA A 18 21.64 27.25 12.10
C ALA A 18 20.22 27.73 11.78
N LYS A 19 20.03 28.38 10.63
CA LYS A 19 18.69 28.74 10.12
C LYS A 19 17.84 27.49 9.85
N GLY A 20 18.42 26.48 9.21
CA GLY A 20 17.75 25.21 8.93
C GLY A 20 17.29 24.49 10.21
N LEU A 21 18.12 24.48 11.25
CA LEU A 21 17.78 23.92 12.56
C LEU A 21 16.65 24.71 13.25
N SER A 22 16.46 25.97 12.87
CA SER A 22 15.34 26.81 13.32
C SER A 22 14.06 26.63 12.48
N GLY A 23 14.06 25.70 11.51
CA GLY A 23 12.89 25.35 10.69
C GLY A 23 12.95 25.83 9.24
N GLU A 24 14.00 26.54 8.83
CA GLU A 24 14.18 26.96 7.44
C GLU A 24 14.48 25.76 6.51
N THR A 25 14.10 25.83 5.24
CA THR A 25 14.46 24.80 4.27
C THR A 25 15.86 25.08 3.73
N ILE A 26 16.76 24.10 3.83
CA ILE A 26 18.05 24.15 3.13
C ILE A 26 17.88 23.51 1.75
N THR A 27 18.11 24.28 0.69
CA THR A 27 18.03 23.80 -0.69
C THR A 27 19.41 23.77 -1.30
N PHE A 28 19.94 22.58 -1.60
CA PHE A 28 21.19 22.44 -2.35
C PHE A 28 20.97 22.72 -3.84
N THR A 29 21.80 23.56 -4.44
CA THR A 29 21.57 24.03 -5.82
C THR A 29 22.43 23.32 -6.83
N LYS A 30 23.72 23.15 -6.51
CA LYS A 30 24.72 22.57 -7.40
C LYS A 30 25.97 22.17 -6.63
N MET A 31 26.78 21.36 -7.30
CA MET A 31 28.19 21.20 -6.96
C MET A 31 29.04 21.97 -7.95
N ALA A 32 30.25 22.37 -7.55
CA ALA A 32 31.21 22.98 -8.45
C ALA A 32 32.62 22.44 -8.21
N ILE A 33 33.42 22.46 -9.26
CA ILE A 33 34.79 21.97 -9.28
C ILE A 33 35.71 23.03 -9.84
N GLY A 34 36.91 23.11 -9.25
CA GLY A 34 37.98 24.00 -9.68
C GLY A 34 39.37 23.39 -9.56
N ASP A 35 40.36 24.17 -9.96
CA ASP A 35 41.79 23.83 -9.86
C ASP A 35 42.59 24.85 -9.02
N GLY A 36 41.88 25.73 -8.31
CA GLY A 36 42.47 26.74 -7.46
C GLY A 36 43.07 26.15 -6.18
N THR A 37 44.03 26.89 -5.63
CA THR A 37 44.73 26.52 -4.39
C THR A 37 44.84 27.74 -3.51
N SER A 38 44.63 27.57 -2.20
CA SER A 38 44.83 28.65 -1.25
C SER A 38 45.41 28.15 0.07
N LEU A 39 46.10 29.05 0.78
CA LEU A 39 46.57 28.84 2.16
C LEU A 39 45.54 29.30 3.20
N THR A 40 44.48 29.96 2.74
CA THR A 40 43.38 30.43 3.58
C THR A 40 42.50 29.26 3.99
N SER A 41 41.99 29.31 5.21
CA SER A 41 41.11 28.28 5.77
C SER A 41 39.90 28.01 4.90
N GLU A 42 39.55 26.73 4.72
CA GLU A 42 38.36 26.27 4.01
C GLU A 42 37.07 26.86 4.62
N ARG A 43 37.08 27.09 5.93
CA ARG A 43 35.93 27.66 6.66
C ARG A 43 35.61 29.09 6.22
N GLU A 44 36.63 29.86 5.86
CA GLU A 44 36.49 31.28 5.49
C GLU A 44 36.05 31.45 4.03
N ARG A 45 35.91 30.36 3.27
CA ARG A 45 35.56 30.40 1.86
C ARG A 45 34.12 30.82 1.65
N THR A 46 33.91 31.75 0.73
CA THR A 46 32.59 32.17 0.24
C THR A 46 32.34 31.74 -1.20
N ALA A 47 33.39 31.36 -1.92
CA ALA A 47 33.38 30.81 -3.28
C ALA A 47 34.62 29.92 -3.48
N LEU A 48 34.62 29.13 -4.56
CA LEU A 48 35.83 28.44 -5.03
C LEU A 48 36.91 29.46 -5.39
N VAL A 49 38.17 29.07 -5.22
CA VAL A 49 39.36 29.88 -5.56
C VAL A 49 39.43 30.11 -7.07
N ASN A 50 39.27 29.05 -7.87
CA ASN A 50 39.16 29.11 -9.31
C ASN A 50 38.18 28.03 -9.82
N GLN A 51 36.90 28.38 -9.88
CA GLN A 51 35.87 27.50 -10.40
C GLN A 51 36.03 27.29 -11.91
N ILE A 52 36.02 26.03 -12.35
CA ILE A 52 36.10 25.66 -13.77
C ILE A 52 34.75 25.19 -14.30
N THR A 53 34.04 24.34 -13.55
CA THR A 53 32.76 23.77 -14.00
C THR A 53 31.81 23.50 -12.84
N THR A 54 30.54 23.31 -13.16
CA THR A 54 29.47 22.98 -12.22
C THR A 54 28.89 21.61 -12.54
N LEU A 55 28.42 20.93 -11.51
CA LEU A 55 27.83 19.60 -11.59
C LEU A 55 26.37 19.70 -11.14
N PRO A 56 25.42 19.24 -11.95
CA PRO A 56 24.04 19.13 -11.53
C PRO A 56 23.91 18.05 -10.43
N ILE A 57 23.06 18.33 -9.44
CA ILE A 57 22.70 17.35 -8.42
C ILE A 57 21.73 16.35 -9.04
N LEU A 58 22.04 15.06 -8.92
CA LEU A 58 21.21 13.96 -9.40
C LEU A 58 20.15 13.58 -8.36
N ASN A 59 20.55 13.48 -7.10
CA ASN A 59 19.68 13.21 -5.97
C ASN A 59 20.38 13.59 -4.65
N ILE A 60 19.59 13.65 -3.59
CA ILE A 60 20.08 13.75 -2.23
C ILE A 60 19.42 12.70 -1.35
N ASN A 61 20.13 12.26 -0.31
CA ASN A 61 19.63 11.31 0.68
C ASN A 61 19.98 11.78 2.09
N VAL A 62 18.99 12.32 2.78
CA VAL A 62 19.10 12.80 4.16
C VAL A 62 19.04 11.61 5.11
N LYS A 63 20.12 11.39 5.85
CA LYS A 63 20.26 10.29 6.81
C LYS A 63 19.88 10.73 8.21
N ARG A 64 19.34 9.79 9.00
CA ARG A 64 18.91 10.02 10.39
C ARG A 64 20.05 10.32 11.38
N ASN A 65 21.31 10.23 10.94
CA ASN A 65 22.49 10.54 11.75
C ASN A 65 22.98 11.99 11.56
N GLY A 66 22.17 12.87 10.96
CA GLY A 66 22.53 14.28 10.75
C GLY A 66 23.45 14.53 9.55
N THR A 67 23.49 13.61 8.59
CA THR A 67 24.27 13.77 7.36
C THR A 67 23.36 13.68 6.14
N CYS A 68 23.78 14.30 5.04
CA CYS A 68 23.13 14.19 3.75
C CYS A 68 24.14 13.68 2.74
N GLU A 69 23.80 12.62 2.01
CA GLU A 69 24.53 12.22 0.80
C GLU A 69 24.01 13.05 -0.37
N ILE A 70 24.91 13.66 -1.13
CA ILE A 70 24.62 14.40 -2.35
C ILE A 70 25.30 13.67 -3.50
N ASN A 71 24.49 13.27 -4.48
CA ASN A 71 24.98 12.65 -5.70
C ASN A 71 25.03 13.69 -6.81
N ALA A 72 26.16 13.81 -7.50
CA ALA A 72 26.31 14.71 -8.64
C ALA A 72 27.15 14.07 -9.75
N LEU A 73 26.97 14.52 -10.99
CA LEU A 73 27.76 14.03 -12.12
C LEU A 73 28.70 15.11 -12.66
N LEU A 74 29.99 14.80 -12.70
CA LEU A 74 30.94 15.50 -13.55
C LEU A 74 30.88 14.94 -14.97
N THR A 75 30.72 15.84 -15.94
CA THR A 75 30.99 15.56 -17.35
C THR A 75 32.05 16.52 -17.88
N ASN A 76 32.97 16.03 -18.70
CA ASN A 76 33.94 16.92 -19.36
C ASN A 76 33.35 17.67 -20.57
N LYS A 77 32.06 17.50 -20.93
CA LYS A 77 31.44 18.12 -22.13
C LYS A 77 31.64 19.63 -22.25
N SER A 78 31.62 20.36 -21.13
CA SER A 78 31.85 21.82 -21.09
C SER A 78 33.32 22.21 -20.91
N VAL A 79 34.22 21.24 -20.73
CA VAL A 79 35.64 21.46 -20.42
C VAL A 79 36.43 21.59 -21.72
N THR A 80 36.94 22.79 -21.99
CA THR A 80 37.71 23.10 -23.21
C THR A 80 39.22 22.98 -23.02
N THR A 81 39.70 23.16 -21.78
CA THR A 81 41.10 22.98 -21.39
C THR A 81 41.14 22.01 -20.22
N GLY A 82 42.00 21.00 -20.30
CA GLY A 82 42.12 20.02 -19.22
C GLY A 82 42.68 20.64 -17.95
N PHE A 83 42.25 20.13 -16.79
CA PHE A 83 42.61 20.68 -15.49
C PHE A 83 42.72 19.58 -14.43
N TYR A 84 43.39 19.88 -13.33
CA TYR A 84 43.44 19.00 -12.17
C TYR A 84 42.37 19.39 -11.17
N ILE A 85 41.56 18.44 -10.71
CA ILE A 85 40.53 18.66 -9.71
C ILE A 85 41.18 18.92 -8.34
N LYS A 86 41.28 20.19 -7.94
CA LYS A 86 41.91 20.57 -6.66
C LYS A 86 40.93 21.03 -5.60
N GLU A 87 39.75 21.49 -6.01
CA GLU A 87 38.73 21.98 -5.09
C GLU A 87 37.32 21.55 -5.52
N LEU A 88 36.47 21.28 -4.52
CA LEU A 88 35.05 21.02 -4.66
C LEU A 88 34.28 21.98 -3.76
N GLY A 89 33.13 22.44 -4.24
CA GLY A 89 32.17 23.18 -3.43
C GLY A 89 30.75 22.66 -3.61
N ILE A 90 29.99 22.66 -2.52
CA ILE A 90 28.56 22.40 -2.51
C ILE A 90 27.87 23.72 -2.21
N PHE A 91 26.93 24.10 -3.07
CA PHE A 91 26.19 25.36 -2.95
C PHE A 91 24.78 25.09 -2.46
N ALA A 92 24.26 26.00 -1.64
CA ALA A 92 22.91 25.94 -1.11
C ALA A 92 22.34 27.33 -0.86
N HIS A 93 21.03 27.43 -0.72
CA HIS A 93 20.35 28.62 -0.20
C HIS A 93 19.29 28.23 0.83
N GLY A 94 18.90 29.23 1.62
CA GLY A 94 17.72 29.17 2.49
C GLY A 94 16.47 29.70 1.81
N ASN A 95 15.49 30.11 2.60
CA ASN A 95 14.25 30.73 2.13
C ASN A 95 14.47 32.12 1.49
N ASP A 96 15.60 32.77 1.79
CA ASP A 96 16.02 34.03 1.18
C ASP A 96 16.48 33.88 -0.29
N ASN A 97 16.63 32.64 -0.77
CA ASN A 97 17.12 32.30 -2.11
C ASN A 97 18.52 32.88 -2.44
N VAL A 98 19.30 33.26 -1.42
CA VAL A 98 20.67 33.72 -1.62
C VAL A 98 21.59 32.50 -1.60
N GLU A 99 22.12 32.15 -2.76
CA GLU A 99 23.06 31.02 -2.89
C GLU A 99 24.40 31.35 -2.22
N ILE A 100 24.86 30.43 -1.39
CA ILE A 100 26.15 30.48 -0.70
C ILE A 100 26.94 29.20 -0.92
N LEU A 101 28.26 29.28 -0.76
CA LEU A 101 29.10 28.08 -0.66
C LEU A 101 28.87 27.45 0.70
N TYR A 102 28.15 26.34 0.76
CA TYR A 102 27.76 25.66 1.99
C TYR A 102 28.92 24.87 2.60
N ALA A 103 29.58 24.08 1.75
CA ALA A 103 30.72 23.27 2.16
C ALA A 103 31.80 23.30 1.08
N TYR A 104 33.04 23.19 1.51
CA TYR A 104 34.22 23.26 0.67
C TYR A 104 35.16 22.10 0.98
N ASN A 105 35.85 21.59 -0.03
CA ASN A 105 36.75 20.46 0.10
C ASN A 105 37.93 20.63 -0.85
N ILE A 106 39.12 20.24 -0.40
CA ILE A 106 40.35 20.31 -1.19
C ILE A 106 40.91 18.91 -1.42
N SER A 107 41.49 18.73 -2.60
CA SER A 107 42.17 17.49 -2.96
C SER A 107 43.61 17.52 -2.47
N THR A 108 44.04 16.44 -1.84
CA THR A 108 45.45 16.18 -1.49
C THR A 108 46.18 15.41 -2.59
N SER A 109 45.44 14.81 -3.51
CA SER A 109 45.96 14.11 -4.68
C SER A 109 44.99 14.34 -5.85
N PRO A 110 45.15 15.45 -6.60
CA PRO A 110 44.26 15.82 -7.71
C PRO A 110 44.27 14.84 -8.87
N ASP A 111 43.09 14.53 -9.42
CA ASP A 111 42.95 13.80 -10.68
C ASP A 111 42.84 14.78 -11.85
N PHE A 112 43.36 14.38 -13.01
CA PHE A 112 43.27 15.17 -14.25
C PHE A 112 41.98 14.88 -15.00
N VAL A 113 41.28 15.94 -15.41
CA VAL A 113 40.14 15.90 -16.32
C VAL A 113 40.60 16.44 -17.68
N PRO A 114 40.62 15.61 -18.74
CA PRO A 114 40.97 16.08 -20.08
C PRO A 114 39.87 16.96 -20.67
N PRO A 115 40.20 17.84 -21.63
CA PRO A 115 39.18 18.56 -22.38
C PRO A 115 38.30 17.59 -23.16
N PHE A 116 37.05 17.98 -23.42
CA PHE A 116 36.13 17.17 -24.20
C PHE A 116 36.68 16.88 -25.59
N SER A 117 36.58 15.61 -26.01
CA SER A 117 36.65 15.24 -27.42
C SER A 117 35.73 14.05 -27.67
N ALA A 118 35.29 13.85 -28.91
CA ALA A 118 34.44 12.70 -29.28
C ALA A 118 35.08 11.34 -28.93
N ASN A 119 36.41 11.29 -28.81
CA ASN A 119 37.17 10.09 -28.45
C ASN A 119 37.50 10.00 -26.94
N ASN A 120 37.24 11.06 -26.16
CA ASN A 120 37.57 11.13 -24.74
C ASN A 120 36.44 11.82 -23.97
N VAL A 121 35.40 11.04 -23.70
CA VAL A 121 34.26 11.43 -22.86
C VAL A 121 34.53 10.94 -21.44
N VAL A 122 34.46 11.86 -20.48
CA VAL A 122 34.65 11.56 -19.06
C VAL A 122 33.35 11.85 -18.34
N GLU A 123 32.88 10.85 -17.59
CA GLU A 123 31.77 10.95 -16.67
C GLU A 123 32.19 10.35 -15.32
N ILE A 124 32.06 11.14 -14.24
CA ILE A 124 32.42 10.72 -12.88
C ILE A 124 31.25 11.03 -11.96
N GLU A 125 30.73 10.00 -11.29
CA GLU A 125 29.74 10.15 -10.23
C GLU A 125 30.42 10.47 -8.91
N TYR A 126 30.00 11.57 -8.29
CA TYR A 126 30.38 11.95 -6.93
C TYR A 126 29.25 11.58 -5.97
N VAL A 127 29.61 10.94 -4.87
CA VAL A 127 28.72 10.64 -3.74
C VAL A 127 29.34 11.25 -2.50
N ASP A 128 28.93 12.48 -2.21
CA ASP A 128 29.54 13.29 -1.16
C ASP A 128 28.65 13.35 0.07
N THR A 129 29.24 13.09 1.24
CA THR A 129 28.54 13.20 2.52
C THR A 129 28.83 14.55 3.16
N ILE A 130 27.78 15.30 3.47
CA ILE A 130 27.84 16.56 4.20
C ILE A 130 27.05 16.49 5.51
N ILE A 131 27.32 17.43 6.41
CA ILE A 131 26.58 17.58 7.66
C ILE A 131 25.35 18.46 7.40
N VAL A 132 24.19 18.00 7.84
CA VAL A 132 22.93 18.78 7.88
C VAL A 132 22.23 18.70 9.25
N ASP A 133 22.77 17.92 10.19
CA ASP A 133 22.25 17.75 11.55
C ASP A 133 20.72 17.43 11.57
N GLN A 134 19.97 17.92 12.56
CA GLN A 134 18.52 17.69 12.70
C GLN A 134 17.64 18.67 11.90
N VAL A 135 18.13 19.21 10.77
CA VAL A 135 17.31 20.10 9.92
C VAL A 135 16.09 19.34 9.39
N ALA A 136 14.89 19.90 9.62
CA ALA A 136 13.64 19.24 9.27
C ALA A 136 13.39 19.16 7.75
N ASN A 137 13.79 20.20 7.01
CA ASN A 137 13.52 20.34 5.59
C ASN A 137 14.84 20.54 4.82
N VAL A 138 15.28 19.50 4.11
CA VAL A 138 16.45 19.54 3.25
C VAL A 138 16.03 19.07 1.86
N THR A 139 16.31 19.87 0.84
CA THR A 139 15.92 19.63 -0.55
C THR A 139 17.08 19.91 -1.50
N ALA A 140 16.91 19.60 -2.78
CA ALA A 140 17.86 19.97 -3.82
C ALA A 140 17.16 20.38 -5.11
N VAL A 141 17.79 21.28 -5.86
CA VAL A 141 17.41 21.62 -7.23
C VAL A 141 17.93 20.52 -8.14
N ILE A 142 17.02 19.78 -8.76
CA ILE A 142 17.34 18.73 -9.74
C ILE A 142 16.89 19.24 -11.11
N ASP A 143 17.83 19.32 -12.05
CA ASP A 143 17.56 19.79 -13.41
C ASP A 143 16.67 18.77 -14.16
N PRO A 144 15.48 19.17 -14.65
CA PRO A 144 14.57 18.25 -15.34
C PRO A 144 15.10 17.74 -16.69
N SER A 145 16.17 18.32 -17.23
CA SER A 145 16.84 17.86 -18.45
C SER A 145 17.79 16.68 -18.23
N ILE A 146 18.05 16.28 -16.98
CA ILE A 146 18.87 15.10 -16.66
C ILE A 146 18.17 13.84 -17.21
N THR A 147 18.83 13.15 -18.15
CA THR A 147 18.27 11.98 -18.85
C THR A 147 18.65 10.63 -18.24
N TYR A 148 19.39 10.62 -17.14
CA TYR A 148 19.87 9.41 -16.48
C TYR A 148 19.82 9.57 -14.96
N ILE A 149 19.54 8.47 -14.28
CA ILE A 149 19.56 8.38 -12.81
C ILE A 149 20.54 7.28 -12.42
N THR A 150 21.06 7.35 -11.19
CA THR A 150 21.97 6.32 -10.69
C THR A 150 21.22 4.99 -10.59
N LYS A 151 21.88 3.86 -10.87
CA LYS A 151 21.24 2.53 -10.75
C LYS A 151 20.61 2.34 -9.37
N LYS A 152 21.32 2.74 -8.32
CA LYS A 152 20.81 2.69 -6.93
C LYS A 152 19.53 3.51 -6.76
N TYR A 153 19.50 4.75 -7.26
CA TYR A 153 18.31 5.58 -7.18
C TYR A 153 17.13 4.98 -7.95
N ALA A 154 17.39 4.40 -9.13
CA ALA A 154 16.40 3.66 -9.90
C ALA A 154 15.84 2.46 -9.10
N ASP A 155 16.73 1.69 -8.47
CA ASP A 155 16.36 0.51 -7.69
C ASP A 155 15.51 0.88 -6.47
N GLU A 156 15.86 1.94 -5.74
CA GLU A 156 15.16 2.35 -4.53
C GLU A 156 13.81 3.03 -4.80
N ASN A 157 13.69 3.80 -5.89
CA ASN A 157 12.51 4.63 -6.13
C ASN A 157 11.56 4.07 -7.20
N TYR A 158 12.05 3.21 -8.11
CA TYR A 158 11.25 2.73 -9.25
C TYR A 158 11.03 1.20 -9.24
N LEU A 159 11.94 0.39 -8.68
CA LEU A 159 11.74 -1.07 -8.62
C LEU A 159 10.75 -1.54 -7.53
N VAL A 160 10.29 -0.66 -6.64
CA VAL A 160 9.21 -0.98 -5.68
C VAL A 160 7.95 -1.47 -6.41
N SER A 161 7.67 -0.89 -7.58
CA SER A 161 6.56 -1.33 -8.45
C SER A 161 6.78 -2.74 -9.03
N SER A 162 8.02 -3.16 -9.27
CA SER A 162 8.34 -4.51 -9.77
C SER A 162 8.10 -5.57 -8.69
N ARG A 163 8.53 -5.29 -7.44
CA ARG A 163 8.28 -6.18 -6.31
C ARG A 163 6.79 -6.27 -5.97
N LEU A 164 6.06 -5.16 -6.10
CA LEU A 164 4.61 -5.17 -5.92
C LEU A 164 3.92 -6.04 -6.98
N ALA A 165 4.33 -5.93 -8.24
CA ALA A 165 3.81 -6.78 -9.31
C ALA A 165 4.11 -8.28 -9.07
N GLU A 166 5.31 -8.61 -8.58
CA GLU A 166 5.68 -9.98 -8.20
C GLU A 166 4.80 -10.52 -7.05
N ILE A 167 4.58 -9.73 -6.00
CA ILE A 167 3.75 -10.14 -4.84
C ILE A 167 2.28 -10.33 -5.26
N LEU A 168 1.76 -9.44 -6.11
CA LEU A 168 0.37 -9.50 -6.56
C LEU A 168 0.14 -10.55 -7.67
N GLY A 169 1.20 -10.98 -8.36
CA GLY A 169 1.09 -11.84 -9.55
C GLY A 169 0.42 -11.16 -10.75
N LEU A 170 0.37 -9.82 -10.76
CA LEU A 170 -0.30 -9.00 -11.77
C LEU A 170 0.67 -7.94 -12.28
N GLN A 171 0.60 -7.60 -13.58
CA GLN A 171 1.39 -6.51 -14.15
C GLN A 171 0.75 -5.15 -13.82
N PHE A 172 1.57 -4.15 -13.47
CA PHE A 172 1.07 -2.79 -13.25
C PHE A 172 0.64 -2.13 -14.56
N GLY A 173 -0.55 -1.53 -14.55
CA GLY A 173 -1.17 -0.88 -15.70
C GLY A 173 -1.19 0.65 -15.64
N GLY A 174 -0.76 1.28 -14.54
CA GLY A 174 -0.82 2.73 -14.34
C GLY A 174 -1.92 3.17 -13.36
N ASN A 175 -2.34 4.43 -13.43
CA ASN A 175 -3.43 4.93 -12.58
C ASN A 175 -4.80 4.73 -13.26
N ILE A 176 -5.84 4.54 -12.45
CA ILE A 176 -7.22 4.49 -12.95
C ILE A 176 -7.59 5.82 -13.60
N GLN A 177 -7.19 6.96 -13.01
CA GLN A 177 -7.57 8.29 -13.49
C GLN A 177 -6.92 8.71 -14.81
N ASP A 178 -5.88 8.00 -15.27
CA ASP A 178 -5.23 8.29 -16.54
C ASP A 178 -6.19 7.94 -17.69
N ILE A 179 -6.32 8.83 -18.69
CA ILE A 179 -7.14 8.56 -19.87
C ILE A 179 -6.50 7.40 -20.67
N GLY A 180 -7.32 6.46 -21.12
CA GLY A 180 -6.91 5.37 -22.00
C GLY A 180 -7.33 3.99 -21.52
N SER A 181 -6.93 2.97 -22.27
CA SER A 181 -7.35 1.58 -22.05
C SER A 181 -6.85 1.01 -20.74
N LYS A 182 -7.72 0.22 -20.11
CA LYS A 182 -7.49 -0.56 -18.89
C LYS A 182 -7.67 -2.02 -19.27
N THR A 183 -6.59 -2.79 -19.22
CA THR A 183 -6.55 -4.17 -19.71
C THR A 183 -6.85 -5.13 -18.58
N LYS A 184 -7.71 -6.12 -18.84
CA LYS A 184 -8.03 -7.21 -17.94
C LYS A 184 -6.76 -7.94 -17.48
N GLY A 185 -6.69 -8.29 -16.19
CA GLY A 185 -5.56 -9.01 -15.60
C GLY A 185 -4.35 -8.12 -15.26
N LYS A 186 -4.48 -6.79 -15.42
CA LYS A 186 -3.52 -5.82 -14.87
C LYS A 186 -4.08 -5.17 -13.62
N PHE A 187 -3.20 -4.69 -12.75
CA PHE A 187 -3.59 -3.91 -11.60
C PHE A 187 -3.29 -2.41 -11.80
N TYR A 188 -4.15 -1.58 -11.24
CA TYR A 188 -4.15 -0.13 -11.38
C TYR A 188 -4.24 0.51 -10.01
N TYR A 189 -3.59 1.66 -9.86
CA TYR A 189 -3.71 2.47 -8.64
C TYR A 189 -4.85 3.47 -8.81
N ASP A 190 -5.73 3.53 -7.82
CA ASP A 190 -6.76 4.56 -7.75
C ASP A 190 -6.26 5.71 -6.85
N SER A 191 -6.01 6.86 -7.46
CA SER A 191 -5.52 8.04 -6.75
C SER A 191 -6.58 8.65 -5.82
N VAL A 192 -7.86 8.31 -5.98
CA VAL A 192 -8.95 8.81 -5.12
C VAL A 192 -9.06 7.95 -3.87
N THR A 193 -9.27 6.64 -4.01
CA THR A 193 -9.42 5.73 -2.85
C THR A 193 -8.09 5.31 -2.22
N LYS A 194 -6.96 5.58 -2.89
CA LYS A 194 -5.61 5.17 -2.47
C LYS A 194 -5.45 3.65 -2.36
N TYR A 195 -6.24 2.90 -3.14
CA TYR A 195 -6.17 1.45 -3.22
C TYR A 195 -5.70 1.00 -4.60
N TYR A 196 -5.23 -0.24 -4.65
CA TYR A 196 -4.97 -0.98 -5.89
C TYR A 196 -6.18 -1.83 -6.27
N TYR A 197 -6.46 -1.85 -7.57
CA TYR A 197 -7.55 -2.62 -8.17
C TYR A 197 -7.03 -3.46 -9.31
N GLU A 198 -7.50 -4.69 -9.40
CA GLU A 198 -7.37 -5.50 -10.61
C GLU A 198 -8.47 -5.11 -11.60
N CYS A 199 -8.10 -4.88 -12.86
CA CYS A 199 -9.06 -4.77 -13.94
C CYS A 199 -9.56 -6.18 -14.31
N ILE A 200 -10.87 -6.41 -14.17
CA ILE A 200 -11.49 -7.72 -14.42
C ILE A 200 -12.12 -7.83 -15.81
N GLU A 201 -12.28 -6.70 -16.50
CA GLU A 201 -12.81 -6.60 -17.86
C GLU A 201 -12.22 -5.38 -18.58
N ASP A 202 -11.81 -5.54 -19.84
CA ASP A 202 -11.24 -4.45 -20.64
C ASP A 202 -12.19 -3.24 -20.68
N ASN A 203 -11.66 -2.05 -20.42
CA ASN A 203 -12.43 -0.81 -20.41
C ASN A 203 -11.52 0.42 -20.64
N SER A 204 -12.07 1.62 -20.52
CA SER A 204 -11.32 2.89 -20.58
C SER A 204 -11.83 3.90 -19.54
N LEU A 205 -12.41 3.42 -18.45
CA LEU A 205 -12.96 4.27 -17.40
C LEU A 205 -11.84 4.93 -16.60
N THR A 206 -12.11 6.15 -16.13
CA THR A 206 -11.21 6.93 -15.26
C THR A 206 -11.61 6.87 -13.78
N TYR A 207 -12.50 5.94 -13.43
CA TYR A 207 -12.99 5.66 -12.08
C TYR A 207 -13.19 4.15 -11.85
N ASN A 208 -13.26 3.74 -10.59
CA ASN A 208 -13.27 2.35 -10.14
C ASN A 208 -14.66 1.70 -10.13
N ASP A 209 -15.26 1.53 -11.31
CA ASP A 209 -16.54 0.80 -11.43
C ASP A 209 -16.45 -0.66 -10.92
N ASN A 210 -17.39 -1.08 -10.07
CA ASN A 210 -17.40 -2.41 -9.44
C ASN A 210 -17.54 -3.58 -10.44
N GLY A 211 -18.10 -3.33 -11.63
CA GLY A 211 -18.20 -4.33 -12.70
C GLY A 211 -16.91 -4.45 -13.53
N LYS A 212 -16.02 -3.46 -13.46
CA LYS A 212 -14.77 -3.40 -14.25
C LYS A 212 -13.52 -3.57 -13.40
N PHE A 213 -13.59 -3.27 -12.11
CA PHE A 213 -12.48 -3.29 -11.18
C PHE A 213 -12.80 -4.05 -9.90
N ARG A 214 -11.81 -4.78 -9.39
CA ARG A 214 -11.86 -5.48 -8.11
C ARG A 214 -10.76 -4.95 -7.20
N ALA A 215 -11.14 -4.42 -6.03
CA ALA A 215 -10.17 -3.97 -5.03
C ALA A 215 -9.33 -5.16 -4.52
N ILE A 216 -8.01 -4.99 -4.50
CA ILE A 216 -7.03 -6.02 -4.10
C ILE A 216 -6.11 -5.57 -2.95
N SER A 217 -6.25 -4.34 -2.46
CA SER A 217 -5.46 -3.86 -1.32
C SER A 217 -5.94 -4.47 0.02
N ASN A 218 -5.02 -4.55 0.99
CA ASN A 218 -5.29 -5.14 2.30
C ASN A 218 -6.42 -4.45 3.05
N LYS A 219 -6.53 -3.11 3.03
CA LYS A 219 -7.60 -2.39 3.74
C LYS A 219 -9.00 -2.81 3.28
N PRO A 220 -9.37 -2.69 1.99
CA PRO A 220 -10.69 -3.13 1.53
C PRO A 220 -10.90 -4.64 1.63
N ILE A 221 -9.85 -5.46 1.64
CA ILE A 221 -9.96 -6.90 1.93
C ILE A 221 -10.27 -7.15 3.42
N SER A 222 -9.57 -6.46 4.32
CA SER A 222 -9.78 -6.52 5.77
C SER A 222 -11.21 -6.14 6.13
N ASP A 223 -11.71 -5.03 5.57
CA ASP A 223 -13.08 -4.55 5.79
C ASP A 223 -14.12 -5.59 5.33
N LYS A 224 -13.85 -6.34 4.25
CA LYS A 224 -14.72 -7.43 3.79
C LYS A 224 -14.66 -8.66 4.72
N LEU A 225 -13.49 -8.94 5.30
CA LEU A 225 -13.29 -10.08 6.19
C LEU A 225 -13.95 -9.87 7.55
N GLU A 226 -13.91 -8.64 8.09
CA GLU A 226 -14.59 -8.29 9.34
C GLU A 226 -16.09 -8.64 9.30
N ASN A 227 -16.74 -8.43 8.15
CA ASN A 227 -18.17 -8.71 7.98
C ASN A 227 -18.48 -10.18 7.65
N LEU A 228 -17.47 -11.08 7.57
CA LEU A 228 -17.70 -12.49 7.20
C LEU A 228 -18.30 -13.32 8.35
N PHE A 229 -18.06 -12.92 9.61
CA PHE A 229 -18.47 -13.67 10.80
C PHE A 229 -19.53 -12.94 11.63
N GLU A 230 -20.44 -12.23 10.96
CA GLU A 230 -21.58 -11.63 11.65
C GLU A 230 -22.58 -12.70 12.11
N ILE A 231 -23.12 -12.51 13.31
CA ILE A 231 -24.16 -13.36 13.89
C ILE A 231 -25.47 -12.59 13.96
N GLU A 232 -26.48 -13.05 13.21
CA GLU A 232 -27.85 -12.52 13.26
C GLU A 232 -28.80 -13.62 13.74
N THR A 233 -29.69 -13.30 14.68
CA THR A 233 -30.69 -14.25 15.18
C THR A 233 -32.11 -13.70 15.02
N LYS A 234 -33.02 -14.54 14.52
CA LYS A 234 -34.46 -14.29 14.47
C LYS A 234 -35.19 -15.44 15.13
N THR A 235 -36.03 -15.14 16.12
CA THR A 235 -36.88 -16.12 16.79
C THR A 235 -38.33 -15.85 16.41
N ILE A 236 -39.03 -16.88 15.94
CA ILE A 236 -40.46 -16.83 15.64
C ILE A 236 -41.18 -17.74 16.64
N THR A 237 -42.15 -17.18 17.34
CA THR A 237 -43.05 -17.93 18.22
C THR A 237 -44.16 -18.56 17.38
N ILE A 238 -44.41 -19.85 17.60
CA ILE A 238 -45.38 -20.66 16.87
C ILE A 238 -46.20 -21.48 17.87
N PRO A 239 -47.33 -22.09 17.45
CA PRO A 239 -48.09 -22.95 18.34
C PRO A 239 -47.22 -24.02 19.00
N ASN A 240 -47.32 -24.11 20.32
CA ASN A 240 -46.56 -25.02 21.17
C ASN A 240 -45.03 -24.80 21.18
N GLY A 241 -44.47 -23.68 20.70
CA GLY A 241 -43.03 -23.50 20.79
C GLY A 241 -42.43 -22.35 19.98
N THR A 242 -41.18 -22.54 19.58
CA THR A 242 -40.43 -21.55 18.80
C THR A 242 -39.59 -22.21 17.72
N ILE A 243 -39.32 -21.44 16.67
CA ILE A 243 -38.20 -21.69 15.76
C ILE A 243 -37.22 -20.51 15.87
N LYS A 244 -35.95 -20.81 16.06
CA LYS A 244 -34.87 -19.84 16.14
C LYS A 244 -33.93 -20.05 14.96
N PHE A 245 -33.85 -19.05 14.10
CA PHE A 245 -32.88 -18.97 13.03
C PHE A 245 -31.66 -18.20 13.52
N THR A 246 -30.52 -18.87 13.61
CA THR A 246 -29.22 -18.24 13.90
C THR A 246 -28.36 -18.33 12.66
N LYS A 247 -28.09 -17.18 12.04
CA LYS A 247 -27.21 -17.01 10.90
C LYS A 247 -25.82 -16.65 11.40
N THR A 248 -24.82 -17.41 10.99
CA THR A 248 -23.39 -17.13 11.23
C THR A 248 -22.70 -17.08 9.87
N GLY A 249 -22.37 -15.89 9.40
CA GLY A 249 -21.94 -15.67 8.02
C GLY A 249 -23.02 -16.11 7.01
N LYS A 250 -22.73 -17.12 6.20
CA LYS A 250 -23.66 -17.70 5.20
C LYS A 250 -24.34 -19.01 5.62
N VAL A 251 -24.13 -19.44 6.86
CA VAL A 251 -24.75 -20.67 7.39
C VAL A 251 -25.85 -20.29 8.35
N VAL A 252 -27.00 -20.94 8.23
CA VAL A 252 -28.15 -20.78 9.11
C VAL A 252 -28.41 -22.09 9.84
N ASN A 253 -28.53 -22.01 11.16
CA ASN A 253 -29.13 -23.04 12.01
C ASN A 253 -30.57 -22.63 12.33
N ALA A 254 -31.54 -23.38 11.82
CA ALA A 254 -32.94 -23.26 12.17
C ALA A 254 -33.28 -24.29 13.25
N PHE A 255 -33.20 -23.88 14.51
CA PHE A 255 -33.53 -24.72 15.66
C PHE A 255 -35.02 -24.63 15.98
N VAL A 256 -35.72 -25.75 15.91
CA VAL A 256 -37.13 -25.89 16.29
C VAL A 256 -37.19 -26.51 17.68
N HIS A 257 -38.01 -25.94 18.55
CA HIS A 257 -38.38 -26.53 19.83
C HIS A 257 -39.88 -26.35 20.06
N LEU A 258 -40.60 -27.46 19.99
CA LEU A 258 -42.04 -27.58 20.22
C LEU A 258 -42.23 -28.42 21.47
N GLN A 259 -43.09 -28.00 22.39
CA GLN A 259 -43.32 -28.66 23.66
C GLN A 259 -44.71 -28.33 24.21
N ASN A 260 -45.43 -29.37 24.65
CA ASN A 260 -46.66 -29.22 25.40
C ASN A 260 -46.83 -30.42 26.35
N TYR A 261 -46.57 -30.23 27.63
CA TYR A 261 -46.67 -31.29 28.64
C TYR A 261 -48.09 -31.55 29.16
N LYS A 262 -49.06 -30.70 28.80
CA LYS A 262 -50.45 -30.83 29.26
C LYS A 262 -51.30 -31.57 28.24
N THR A 263 -51.09 -31.28 26.96
CA THR A 263 -51.86 -31.83 25.84
C THR A 263 -50.91 -32.29 24.74
N LEU A 264 -51.07 -33.53 24.29
CA LEU A 264 -50.29 -34.09 23.18
C LEU A 264 -50.47 -33.25 21.90
N MET A 265 -49.35 -32.93 21.25
CA MET A 265 -49.33 -32.21 19.98
C MET A 265 -49.47 -33.20 18.82
N SER A 266 -50.17 -32.80 17.76
CA SER A 266 -50.31 -33.58 16.52
C SER A 266 -50.08 -32.68 15.32
N TYR A 267 -49.40 -33.20 14.29
CA TYR A 267 -49.08 -32.50 13.06
C TYR A 267 -49.29 -33.43 11.87
N ASN A 268 -49.76 -32.91 10.74
CA ASN A 268 -49.79 -33.63 9.47
C ASN A 268 -48.43 -33.53 8.77
N ASP A 269 -48.17 -34.48 7.88
CA ASP A 269 -47.00 -34.38 7.01
C ASP A 269 -47.12 -33.15 6.10
N ASN A 270 -46.02 -32.40 5.98
CA ASN A 270 -45.91 -31.09 5.34
C ASN A 270 -46.56 -29.91 6.08
N ASP A 271 -46.98 -30.07 7.34
CA ASP A 271 -47.39 -28.90 8.11
C ASP A 271 -46.24 -27.87 8.17
N LEU A 272 -46.57 -26.62 7.85
CA LEU A 272 -45.62 -25.52 7.88
C LEU A 272 -45.32 -25.16 9.33
N ILE A 273 -44.06 -25.33 9.73
CA ILE A 273 -43.59 -24.89 11.04
C ILE A 273 -43.40 -23.37 11.02
N SER A 274 -42.71 -22.85 9.99
CA SER A 274 -42.53 -21.41 9.83
C SER A 274 -42.01 -21.06 8.44
N SER A 275 -42.37 -19.87 7.95
CA SER A 275 -41.71 -19.25 6.80
C SER A 275 -40.34 -18.69 7.17
N TYR A 276 -39.46 -18.49 6.19
CA TYR A 276 -38.14 -17.90 6.46
C TYR A 276 -38.25 -16.40 6.70
N PRO A 277 -37.57 -15.85 7.72
CA PRO A 277 -37.35 -14.41 7.82
C PRO A 277 -36.62 -13.85 6.58
N PRO A 278 -36.74 -12.54 6.29
CA PRO A 278 -35.95 -11.89 5.24
C PRO A 278 -34.46 -12.17 5.43
N ASN A 279 -33.75 -12.55 4.37
CA ASN A 279 -32.33 -12.94 4.35
C ASN A 279 -31.97 -14.27 5.04
N PHE A 280 -32.95 -15.11 5.39
CA PHE A 280 -32.74 -16.45 5.96
C PHE A 280 -33.24 -17.59 5.04
N SER A 281 -33.66 -17.29 3.81
CA SER A 281 -34.11 -18.32 2.86
C SER A 281 -32.94 -19.18 2.36
N PRO A 282 -33.06 -20.53 2.33
CA PRO A 282 -31.99 -21.41 1.89
C PRO A 282 -31.61 -21.18 0.44
N ASN A 283 -30.33 -21.44 0.12
CA ASN A 283 -29.92 -21.69 -1.25
C ASN A 283 -30.74 -22.86 -1.82
N PRO A 284 -31.23 -22.80 -3.08
CA PRO A 284 -32.08 -23.84 -3.66
C PRO A 284 -31.51 -25.27 -3.62
N ASN A 285 -30.18 -25.42 -3.57
CA ASN A 285 -29.51 -26.72 -3.43
C ASN A 285 -29.79 -27.42 -2.09
N TYR A 286 -30.31 -26.70 -1.09
CA TYR A 286 -30.68 -27.25 0.22
C TYR A 286 -32.17 -27.59 0.33
N PHE A 287 -32.99 -27.23 -0.67
CA PHE A 287 -34.40 -27.62 -0.66
C PHE A 287 -34.54 -29.13 -0.71
N ASN A 288 -35.53 -29.64 0.02
CA ASN A 288 -35.84 -31.05 0.20
C ASN A 288 -34.82 -31.85 1.02
N ASN A 289 -33.76 -31.22 1.55
CA ASN A 289 -32.91 -31.85 2.56
C ASN A 289 -33.73 -32.14 3.81
N GLU A 290 -33.56 -33.35 4.35
CA GLU A 290 -34.24 -33.81 5.56
C GLU A 290 -33.30 -33.76 6.76
N PHE A 291 -33.79 -33.23 7.88
CA PHE A 291 -33.04 -33.10 9.12
C PHE A 291 -33.78 -33.80 10.24
N ALA A 292 -33.23 -34.90 10.75
CA ALA A 292 -33.84 -35.64 11.84
C ALA A 292 -34.00 -34.76 13.09
N ILE A 293 -35.16 -34.85 13.72
CA ILE A 293 -35.44 -34.19 15.00
C ILE A 293 -35.83 -35.21 16.06
N ILE A 294 -35.54 -34.88 17.30
CA ILE A 294 -35.72 -35.77 18.44
C ILE A 294 -37.09 -35.51 19.05
N SER A 295 -37.80 -36.59 19.39
CA SER A 295 -38.97 -36.53 20.27
C SER A 295 -38.60 -37.00 21.68
N SER A 296 -39.24 -36.45 22.72
CA SER A 296 -38.96 -36.84 24.11
C SER A 296 -39.65 -38.14 24.55
N GLU A 297 -40.19 -38.92 23.63
CA GLU A 297 -41.00 -40.10 23.93
C GLU A 297 -40.12 -41.28 24.38
N LYS A 298 -40.51 -41.95 25.47
CA LYS A 298 -39.83 -43.18 25.91
C LYS A 298 -40.13 -44.29 24.88
N ASN A 299 -39.09 -45.03 24.45
CA ASN A 299 -39.19 -46.23 23.59
C ASN A 299 -39.53 -46.02 22.10
N ASN A 300 -39.24 -44.85 21.51
CA ASN A 300 -39.31 -44.62 20.05
C ASN A 300 -40.69 -44.92 19.40
N ILE A 301 -41.78 -44.82 20.18
CA ILE A 301 -43.16 -45.18 19.77
C ILE A 301 -43.61 -44.43 18.51
N ASN A 302 -43.12 -43.20 18.33
CA ASN A 302 -43.50 -42.34 17.21
C ASN A 302 -42.50 -42.30 16.06
N GLY A 303 -41.55 -43.23 15.98
CA GLY A 303 -40.60 -43.36 14.86
C GLY A 303 -39.80 -42.09 14.54
N ASN A 304 -39.25 -42.02 13.32
CA ASN A 304 -38.40 -40.90 12.90
C ASN A 304 -39.24 -39.70 12.41
N THR A 305 -39.01 -38.54 13.02
CA THR A 305 -39.54 -37.25 12.58
C THR A 305 -38.41 -36.39 12.00
N ARG A 306 -38.71 -35.59 10.96
CA ARG A 306 -37.72 -34.70 10.34
C ARG A 306 -38.29 -33.33 9.99
N LEU A 307 -37.41 -32.34 9.93
CA LEU A 307 -37.66 -31.08 9.26
C LEU A 307 -37.25 -31.20 7.80
N ILE A 308 -38.01 -30.57 6.91
CA ILE A 308 -37.68 -30.48 5.48
C ILE A 308 -37.68 -29.02 5.07
N LEU A 309 -36.61 -28.59 4.41
CA LEU A 309 -36.51 -27.23 3.87
C LEU A 309 -37.30 -27.17 2.56
N ARG A 310 -38.41 -26.44 2.53
CA ARG A 310 -39.16 -26.13 1.30
C ARG A 310 -38.88 -24.70 0.87
N LYS A 311 -39.34 -24.34 -0.32
CA LYS A 311 -39.21 -22.98 -0.86
C LYS A 311 -39.87 -21.93 0.04
N ASP A 312 -41.04 -22.27 0.60
CA ASP A 312 -41.87 -21.31 1.35
C ASP A 312 -41.63 -21.34 2.87
N GLY A 313 -40.84 -22.30 3.35
CA GLY A 313 -40.51 -22.40 4.77
C GLY A 313 -40.01 -23.78 5.19
N VAL A 314 -39.85 -23.93 6.51
CA VAL A 314 -39.50 -25.18 7.16
C VAL A 314 -40.78 -25.95 7.44
N VAL A 315 -40.88 -27.17 6.93
CA VAL A 315 -42.03 -28.06 7.19
C VAL A 315 -41.61 -29.25 8.03
N ILE A 316 -42.58 -29.88 8.69
CA ILE A 316 -42.37 -31.13 9.43
C ILE A 316 -42.89 -32.32 8.63
N TRP A 317 -42.22 -33.47 8.78
CA TRP A 317 -42.61 -34.73 8.15
C TRP A 317 -42.35 -35.92 9.06
N GLY A 318 -43.16 -36.97 8.90
CA GLY A 318 -43.09 -38.20 9.67
C GLY A 318 -43.94 -38.16 10.93
N THR A 319 -44.94 -37.26 10.95
CA THR A 319 -45.80 -36.96 12.11
C THR A 319 -47.23 -37.44 11.95
N SER A 320 -47.63 -37.81 10.73
CA SER A 320 -48.99 -38.29 10.46
C SER A 320 -49.41 -39.42 11.40
N ALA A 321 -50.60 -39.29 11.98
CA ALA A 321 -51.20 -40.21 12.96
C ALA A 321 -50.37 -40.45 14.24
N ARG A 322 -49.49 -39.51 14.62
CA ARG A 322 -48.62 -39.59 15.80
C ARG A 322 -48.80 -38.38 16.71
N GLN A 323 -48.49 -38.56 17.99
CA GLN A 323 -48.71 -37.56 19.04
C GLN A 323 -47.45 -37.35 19.87
N TYR A 324 -47.12 -36.10 20.19
CA TYR A 324 -45.82 -35.74 20.78
C TYR A 324 -45.95 -34.81 22.00
N TYR A 325 -45.16 -35.04 23.04
CA TYR A 325 -44.95 -34.08 24.14
C TYR A 325 -43.89 -33.02 23.84
N GLU A 326 -42.84 -33.40 23.10
CA GLU A 326 -41.76 -32.51 22.69
C GLU A 326 -41.18 -32.95 21.35
N LEU A 327 -40.85 -31.99 20.50
CA LEU A 327 -40.06 -32.14 19.28
C LEU A 327 -38.97 -31.08 19.27
N LYS A 328 -37.70 -31.48 19.14
CA LYS A 328 -36.58 -30.55 19.07
C LYS A 328 -35.48 -31.01 18.12
N GLY A 329 -34.91 -30.05 17.41
CA GLY A 329 -33.77 -30.30 16.53
C GLY A 329 -33.51 -29.13 15.61
N SER A 330 -32.46 -29.25 14.79
CA SER A 330 -32.02 -28.19 13.90
C SER A 330 -32.01 -28.64 12.47
N ALA A 331 -32.43 -27.76 11.56
CA ALA A 331 -32.00 -27.81 10.17
C ALA A 331 -30.82 -26.85 9.97
N VAL A 332 -29.78 -27.30 9.29
CA VAL A 332 -28.60 -26.46 8.98
C VAL A 332 -28.46 -26.35 7.48
N TYR A 333 -28.37 -25.11 6.97
CA TYR A 333 -28.28 -24.85 5.54
C TYR A 333 -27.47 -23.60 5.24
N CYS A 334 -27.04 -23.47 3.99
CA CYS A 334 -26.40 -22.24 3.50
C CYS A 334 -27.41 -21.36 2.76
N ILE A 335 -27.17 -20.05 2.80
CA ILE A 335 -27.91 -19.02 2.05
C ILE A 335 -27.06 -18.42 0.93
#